data_AF-A0A831UGJ0-F1
#
_entry.id   AF-A0A831UGJ0-F1
#
_cell.length_a   1.000
_cell.length_b   1.000
_cell.length_c   1.000
_cell.angle_alpha   90.00
_cell.angle_beta   90.00
_cell.angle_gamma   90.00
#
_symmetry.space_group_name_H-M   'P 1'
#
loop_
_entity.id
_entity.type
_entity.pdbx_description
1 polymer ?
#
loop_
_entity_poly.entity_id
_entity_poly.type
_entity_poly.pdbx_seq_one_letter_code
_entity_poly.pdbx_strand_id
1 'polypeptide(L)'
;DRLETQLKRYKERRFVGKRHSYQGPPLPEVRDMEALRKPEEEEGPRIVRVKRFEMKPMDPEEAAFQMEALGHDFFVFRNAKTDEINVLYRRKDGNYGLIEPA
;
A
#
# COMPACT_ATOMS: atom_id res chain seq x y z
N ASP A 1 21.70 7.27 25.90
CA ASP A 1 21.29 5.97 26.44
C ASP A 1 21.26 5.91 27.98
N ARG A 2 20.41 6.74 28.60
CA ARG A 2 20.27 6.85 30.07
C ARG A 2 18.81 6.61 30.51
N LEU A 3 17.88 6.88 29.60
CA LEU A 3 16.44 6.64 29.72
C LEU A 3 16.09 5.15 29.75
N GLU A 4 16.75 4.32 28.93
CA GLU A 4 16.50 2.87 28.88
C GLU A 4 16.89 2.19 30.20
N THR A 5 18.05 2.55 30.73
CA THR A 5 18.55 2.06 32.03
C THR A 5 17.65 2.49 33.20
N GLN A 6 17.05 3.69 33.13
CA GLN A 6 16.09 4.16 34.14
C GLN A 6 14.75 3.41 34.05
N LEU A 7 14.26 3.15 32.83
CA LEU A 7 13.04 2.36 32.60
C LEU A 7 13.18 0.90 33.08
N LYS A 8 14.35 0.28 32.84
CA LYS A 8 14.65 -1.09 33.31
C LYS A 8 14.63 -1.19 34.84
N ARG A 9 15.33 -0.28 35.54
CA ARG A 9 15.33 -0.22 37.01
C ARG A 9 13.97 0.14 37.61
N TYR A 10 13.13 0.88 36.90
CA TYR A 10 11.79 1.23 37.35
C TYR A 10 10.83 0.05 37.23
N LYS A 11 10.91 -0.72 36.12
CA LYS A 11 10.17 -1.97 35.94
C LYS A 11 10.62 -3.01 36.98
N GLU A 12 11.92 -3.28 37.11
CA GLU A 12 12.41 -4.28 38.08
C GLU A 12 11.98 -3.98 39.52
N ARG A 13 12.03 -2.72 39.97
CA ARG A 13 11.57 -2.37 41.33
C ARG A 13 10.06 -2.50 41.54
N ARG A 14 9.24 -2.29 40.50
CA ARG A 14 7.78 -2.47 40.61
C ARG A 14 7.33 -3.94 40.58
N PHE A 15 8.11 -4.83 39.96
CA PHE A 15 7.75 -6.26 39.84
C PHE A 15 8.22 -7.13 41.02
N VAL A 16 9.17 -6.67 41.85
CA VAL A 16 9.71 -7.47 42.98
C VAL A 16 8.85 -7.41 44.25
N GLY A 17 7.97 -6.41 44.39
CA GLY A 17 7.21 -6.14 45.62
C GLY A 17 5.84 -6.83 45.75
N LYS A 18 5.45 -7.74 44.85
CA LYS A 18 4.12 -8.38 44.89
C LYS A 18 4.17 -9.89 44.69
N ARG A 19 5.00 -10.57 45.50
CA ARG A 19 4.84 -12.00 45.80
C ARG A 19 3.78 -12.15 46.91
N HIS A 20 2.56 -11.73 46.61
CA HIS A 20 1.38 -12.13 47.38
C HIS A 20 0.73 -13.28 46.61
N SER A 21 0.51 -14.38 47.32
CA SER A 21 -0.21 -15.58 46.90
C SER A 21 -1.49 -15.23 46.12
N TYR A 22 -1.43 -15.34 44.80
CA TYR A 22 -2.59 -15.20 43.93
C TYR A 22 -3.13 -16.61 43.67
N GLN A 23 -4.24 -16.97 44.31
CA GLN A 23 -5.01 -18.21 44.05
C GLN A 23 -6.06 -17.98 42.94
N GLY A 24 -5.69 -17.21 41.92
CA GLY A 24 -6.51 -17.01 40.71
C GLY A 24 -6.05 -17.93 39.58
N PRO A 25 -6.87 -18.12 38.54
CA PRO A 25 -6.45 -18.86 37.35
C PRO A 25 -5.16 -18.26 36.78
N PRO A 26 -4.25 -19.09 36.25
CA PRO A 26 -2.97 -18.62 35.76
C PRO A 26 -3.17 -17.55 34.69
N LEU A 27 -2.41 -16.45 34.79
CA LEU A 27 -2.30 -15.47 33.72
C LEU A 27 -1.85 -16.22 32.47
N PRO A 28 -2.50 -16.02 31.30
CA PRO A 28 -2.11 -16.71 30.08
C PRO A 28 -0.63 -16.44 29.82
N GLU A 29 0.13 -17.52 29.70
CA GLU A 29 1.54 -17.46 29.37
C GLU A 29 1.68 -16.67 28.07
N VAL A 30 2.75 -15.86 27.96
CA VAL A 30 3.11 -15.07 26.77
C VAL A 30 3.21 -15.87 25.46
N ARG A 31 3.05 -17.19 25.54
CA ARG A 31 2.94 -18.16 24.46
C ARG A 31 1.67 -18.00 23.62
N ASP A 32 0.60 -17.45 24.18
CA ASP A 32 -0.69 -17.30 23.47
C ASP A 32 -0.74 -16.06 22.56
N MET A 33 0.21 -15.13 22.69
CA MET A 33 0.32 -13.96 21.80
C MET A 33 0.73 -14.34 20.37
N GLU A 34 1.37 -15.50 20.20
CA GLU A 34 1.83 -16.00 18.91
C GLU A 34 0.68 -16.66 18.11
N ALA A 35 -0.37 -17.15 18.79
CA ALA A 35 -1.55 -17.76 18.19
C ALA A 35 -2.56 -16.74 17.62
N LEU A 36 -2.42 -15.45 17.93
CA LEU A 36 -3.23 -14.36 17.36
C LEU A 36 -2.63 -13.74 16.09
N ARG A 37 -1.43 -14.15 15.68
CA ARG A 37 -0.96 -13.89 14.32
C ARG A 37 -1.74 -14.80 13.39
N LYS A 38 -2.89 -14.32 12.93
CA LYS A 38 -3.45 -14.82 11.67
C LYS A 38 -2.31 -14.80 10.65
N PRO A 39 -2.07 -15.88 9.90
CA PRO A 39 -1.19 -15.75 8.75
C PRO A 39 -1.75 -14.60 7.94
N GLU A 40 -0.94 -13.57 7.71
CA GLU A 40 -1.21 -12.63 6.64
C GLU A 40 -1.23 -13.51 5.39
N GLU A 41 -2.42 -13.92 4.96
CA GLU A 41 -2.60 -14.49 3.64
C GLU A 41 -1.95 -13.48 2.72
N GLU A 42 -0.84 -13.88 2.09
CA GLU A 42 -0.19 -13.09 1.06
C GLU A 42 -1.18 -12.99 -0.10
N GLU A 43 -2.13 -12.08 0.03
CA GLU A 43 -3.10 -11.75 -1.00
C GLU A 43 -2.28 -11.17 -2.15
N GLY A 44 -2.01 -12.02 -3.14
CA GLY A 44 -1.28 -11.67 -4.35
C GLY A 44 -1.91 -10.46 -5.07
N PRO A 45 -1.29 -10.01 -6.19
CA PRO A 45 -1.77 -8.84 -6.91
C PRO A 45 -3.25 -8.96 -7.23
N ARG A 46 -4.06 -8.05 -6.70
CA ARG A 46 -5.52 -7.99 -6.88
C ARG A 46 -5.93 -6.65 -7.46
N ILE A 47 -7.01 -6.66 -8.24
CA ILE A 47 -7.59 -5.45 -8.80
C ILE A 47 -8.32 -4.72 -7.66
N VAL A 48 -7.72 -3.63 -7.15
CA VAL A 48 -8.25 -2.86 -6.02
C VAL A 48 -9.23 -1.76 -6.44
N ARG A 49 -9.17 -1.31 -7.70
CA ARG A 49 -9.98 -0.19 -8.20
C ARG A 49 -10.26 -0.34 -9.69
N VAL A 50 -11.50 -0.04 -10.08
CA VAL A 50 -11.92 0.04 -11.49
C VAL A 50 -12.29 1.49 -11.78
N LYS A 51 -11.63 2.11 -12.76
CA LYS A 51 -11.95 3.45 -13.25
C LYS A 51 -12.74 3.32 -14.55
N ARG A 52 -13.99 3.80 -14.55
CA ARG A 52 -14.83 3.90 -15.76
C ARG A 52 -14.92 5.37 -16.16
N PHE A 53 -14.67 5.67 -17.42
CA PHE A 53 -14.80 7.01 -17.98
C PHE A 53 -15.16 6.92 -19.46
N GLU A 54 -15.81 7.96 -19.96
CA GLU A 54 -16.13 8.07 -21.39
C GLU A 54 -14.83 8.36 -22.17
N MET A 55 -14.51 7.51 -23.15
CA MET A 55 -13.37 7.73 -24.03
C MET A 55 -13.76 8.60 -25.21
N LYS A 56 -13.67 9.91 -25.01
CA LYS A 56 -13.78 10.88 -26.11
C LYS A 56 -12.56 10.77 -27.02
N PRO A 57 -12.73 10.78 -28.36
CA PRO A 57 -11.61 10.85 -29.28
C PRO A 57 -10.75 12.10 -29.00
N MET A 58 -9.44 11.92 -28.90
CA MET A 58 -8.49 13.00 -28.67
C MET A 58 -7.13 12.71 -29.32
N ASP A 59 -6.29 13.73 -29.46
CA ASP A 59 -4.92 13.59 -29.93
C ASP A 59 -3.97 13.14 -28.81
N PRO A 60 -2.81 12.52 -29.14
CA PRO A 60 -1.84 12.08 -28.14
C PRO A 60 -1.34 13.19 -27.20
N GLU A 61 -1.24 14.43 -27.71
CA GLU A 61 -0.82 15.60 -26.92
C GLU A 61 -1.86 15.99 -25.87
N GLU A 62 -3.15 15.94 -26.23
CA GLU A 62 -4.25 16.18 -25.29
C GLU A 62 -4.33 15.06 -24.24
N ALA A 63 -4.12 13.81 -24.67
CA ALA A 63 -4.02 12.68 -23.76
C ALA A 63 -2.85 12.84 -22.75
N ALA A 64 -1.71 13.38 -23.20
CA ALA A 64 -0.57 13.68 -22.32
C ALA A 64 -0.92 14.73 -21.27
N PHE A 65 -1.59 15.80 -21.68
CA PHE A 65 -2.05 16.84 -20.75
C PHE A 65 -3.02 16.28 -19.70
N GLN A 66 -4.00 15.46 -20.11
CA GLN A 66 -4.94 14.81 -19.21
C GLN A 66 -4.25 13.84 -18.24
N MET A 67 -3.26 13.08 -18.74
CA MET A 67 -2.46 12.17 -17.92
C MET A 67 -1.71 12.91 -16.81
N GLU A 68 -1.07 14.03 -17.15
CA GLU A 68 -0.36 14.89 -16.19
C GLU A 68 -1.30 15.53 -15.18
N ALA A 69 -2.43 16.08 -15.65
CA ALA A 69 -3.43 16.74 -14.79
C ALA A 69 -4.02 15.78 -13.73
N LEU A 70 -4.14 14.49 -14.08
CA LEU A 70 -4.61 13.45 -13.17
C LEU A 70 -3.49 12.84 -12.32
N GLY A 71 -2.23 13.16 -12.60
CA GLY A 71 -1.07 12.57 -11.93
C GLY A 71 -0.97 11.06 -12.14
N HIS A 72 -1.31 10.57 -13.32
CA HIS A 72 -1.22 9.15 -13.67
C HIS A 72 0.04 8.85 -14.48
N ASP A 73 0.57 7.64 -14.36
CA ASP A 73 1.71 7.18 -15.16
C ASP A 73 1.29 6.61 -16.52
N PHE A 74 -0.01 6.36 -16.71
CA PHE A 74 -0.59 5.90 -17.96
C PHE A 74 -1.98 6.51 -18.19
N PHE A 75 -2.36 6.61 -19.45
CA PHE A 75 -3.66 7.12 -19.87
C PHE A 75 -4.15 6.37 -21.10
N VAL A 76 -5.37 5.84 -21.00
CA VAL A 76 -6.04 5.11 -22.08
C VAL A 76 -7.01 6.06 -22.77
N PHE A 77 -6.90 6.19 -24.08
CA PHE A 77 -7.72 7.11 -24.86
C PHE A 77 -8.06 6.53 -26.23
N ARG A 78 -9.07 7.10 -26.88
CA ARG A 78 -9.39 6.82 -28.27
C ARG A 78 -8.68 7.85 -29.15
N ASN A 79 -7.85 7.38 -30.08
CA ASN A 79 -7.11 8.25 -30.98
C ASN A 79 -8.05 8.85 -32.02
N ALA A 80 -8.07 10.18 -32.14
CA ALA A 80 -8.97 10.88 -33.07
C ALA A 80 -8.68 10.59 -34.56
N LYS A 81 -7.46 10.16 -34.91
CA LYS A 81 -7.03 9.92 -36.30
C LYS A 81 -7.25 8.48 -36.73
N THR A 82 -6.93 7.51 -35.86
CA THR A 82 -7.05 6.07 -36.17
C THR A 82 -8.38 5.48 -35.69
N ASP A 83 -9.09 6.19 -34.81
CA ASP A 83 -10.30 5.74 -34.14
C ASP A 83 -10.09 4.54 -33.18
N GLU A 84 -8.83 4.19 -32.93
CA GLU A 84 -8.40 3.05 -32.12
C GLU A 84 -8.13 3.43 -30.66
N ILE A 85 -8.06 2.42 -29.78
CA ILE A 85 -7.72 2.62 -28.37
C ILE A 85 -6.22 2.56 -28.19
N ASN A 86 -5.64 3.69 -27.80
CA ASN A 86 -4.20 3.80 -27.55
C ASN A 86 -3.94 3.98 -26.06
N VAL A 87 -2.75 3.58 -25.62
CA VAL A 87 -2.28 3.80 -24.24
C VAL A 87 -1.02 4.65 -24.27
N LEU A 88 -1.13 5.85 -23.70
CA LEU A 88 0.02 6.71 -23.42
C LEU A 88 0.59 6.33 -22.04
N TYR A 89 1.91 6.30 -21.89
CA TYR A 89 2.55 6.04 -20.61
C TYR A 89 3.87 6.79 -20.44
N ARG A 90 4.26 7.03 -19.18
CA ARG A 90 5.55 7.63 -18.82
C ARG A 90 6.64 6.57 -18.78
N ARG A 91 7.73 6.81 -19.50
CA ARG A 91 8.93 5.95 -19.48
C ARG A 91 9.84 6.32 -18.30
N LYS A 92 10.74 5.40 -17.95
CA LYS A 92 11.75 5.63 -16.90
C LYS A 92 12.75 6.74 -17.24
N ASP A 93 12.94 7.01 -18.53
CA ASP A 93 13.81 8.08 -19.04
C ASP A 93 13.13 9.47 -19.03
N GLY A 94 11.88 9.56 -18.55
CA GLY A 94 11.10 10.80 -18.48
C GLY A 94 10.33 11.13 -19.75
N ASN A 95 10.53 10.40 -20.85
CA ASN A 95 9.80 10.60 -22.09
C ASN A 95 8.44 9.88 -22.09
N TYR A 96 7.64 10.15 -23.12
CA TYR A 96 6.38 9.48 -23.36
C TYR A 96 6.53 8.27 -24.29
N GLY A 97 5.80 7.21 -23.99
CA GLY A 97 5.61 6.07 -24.88
C GLY A 97 4.14 5.92 -25.26
N LEU A 98 3.89 5.45 -26.48
CA LEU A 98 2.56 5.17 -27.01
C LEU A 98 2.47 3.68 -27.35
N ILE A 99 1.38 3.03 -26.94
CA ILE A 99 1.01 1.67 -27.31
C ILE A 99 -0.23 1.75 -28.19
N GLU A 100 -0.18 1.10 -29.35
CA GLU A 100 -1.25 1.06 -30.34
C GLU A 100 -1.62 -0.40 -30.62
N PRO A 101 -2.91 -0.71 -30.87
CA PRO A 101 -3.34 -2.01 -31.37
C PRO A 101 -2.87 -2.18 -32.83
N ALA A 102 -2.69 -3.43 -33.26
CA ALA A 102 -2.23 -3.80 -34.61
C ALA A 102 -3.33 -4.54 -35.39
#